data_AF-A0A7W7K1C0-F1
#
_entry.id   AF-A0A7W7K1C0-F1
#
_cell.length_a   1.000
_cell.length_b   1.000
_cell.length_c   1.000
_cell.angle_alpha   90.00
_cell.angle_beta   90.00
_cell.angle_gamma   90.00
#
_symmetry.space_group_name_H-M   'P 1'
#
loop_
_entity.id
_entity.type
_entity.pdbx_description
1 polymer ?
#
loop_
_entity_poly.entity_id
_entity_poly.type
_entity_poly.pdbx_seq_one_letter_code
_entity_poly.pdbx_strand_id
1 'polypeptide(L)'
;MEVILLERVEKLGAIGDVVKVKDGFARNYLLPNKKALRSNAANRKVFEANRARIEADNAARRTDAEKEAGTFNDVSVTLIRQASNTGQLYGSVAVRDLVEALVADGHKVTKSQVVLDKPIKAIGVYEVRVQLHPEVSVTIKVNVARSPEEADMQAQGVDVMAQMFEEGRDTTGFVEDYDPNAEPGATAEVREEAPAADEGETAEG
;
A
#
# COMPACT_ATOMS: atom_id res chain seq x y z
N MET A 1 -29.77 11.57 12.71
CA MET A 1 -30.14 10.64 13.80
C MET A 1 -29.16 10.77 14.96
N GLU A 2 -29.62 10.64 16.19
CA GLU A 2 -28.75 10.58 17.38
C GLU A 2 -28.50 9.13 17.80
N VAL A 3 -27.24 8.81 18.10
CA VAL A 3 -26.79 7.49 18.50
C VAL A 3 -25.84 7.57 19.69
N ILE A 4 -25.84 6.53 20.52
CA ILE A 4 -24.94 6.33 21.66
C ILE A 4 -23.86 5.34 21.21
N LEU A 5 -22.59 5.73 21.27
CA LEU A 5 -21.48 4.87 20.84
C LEU A 5 -21.22 3.76 21.88
N LEU A 6 -21.10 2.52 21.42
CA LEU A 6 -20.72 1.35 22.24
C LEU A 6 -19.22 1.08 22.18
N GLU A 7 -18.58 1.47 21.09
CA GLU A 7 -17.14 1.41 20.89
C GLU A 7 -16.64 2.77 20.41
N ARG A 8 -15.35 3.03 20.60
CA ARG A 8 -14.71 4.20 20.01
C ARG A 8 -14.78 4.08 18.49
N VAL A 9 -15.18 5.17 17.81
CA VAL A 9 -15.17 5.25 16.35
C VAL A 9 -14.36 6.46 15.93
N GLU A 10 -13.42 6.24 15.03
CA GLU A 10 -12.55 7.30 14.51
C GLU A 10 -13.40 8.43 13.91
N LYS A 11 -13.07 9.69 14.28
CA LYS A 11 -13.78 10.91 13.85
C LYS A 11 -15.19 11.12 14.43
N LEU A 12 -15.70 10.24 15.30
CA LEU A 12 -17.00 10.45 15.97
C LEU A 12 -16.88 10.75 17.48
N GLY A 13 -16.23 9.88 18.25
CA GLY A 13 -16.21 10.03 19.71
C GLY A 13 -15.78 8.75 20.45
N ALA A 14 -15.85 8.83 21.78
CA ALA A 14 -15.51 7.74 22.69
C ALA A 14 -16.76 6.90 23.06
N ILE A 15 -16.54 5.87 23.87
CA ILE A 15 -17.60 4.98 24.36
C ILE A 15 -18.56 5.80 25.25
N GLY A 16 -19.86 5.69 24.98
CA GLY A 16 -20.92 6.37 25.73
C GLY A 16 -21.30 7.74 25.22
N ASP A 17 -20.57 8.29 24.25
CA ASP A 17 -20.90 9.61 23.69
C ASP A 17 -22.20 9.56 22.87
N VAL A 18 -23.04 10.57 23.06
CA VAL A 18 -24.24 10.80 22.25
C VAL A 18 -23.85 11.70 21.09
N VAL A 19 -23.81 11.14 19.89
CA VAL A 19 -23.39 11.85 18.68
C VAL A 19 -24.51 11.93 17.65
N LYS A 20 -24.58 13.07 16.96
CA LYS A 20 -25.52 13.30 15.86
C LYS A 20 -24.86 12.94 14.53
N VAL A 21 -25.37 11.92 13.87
CA VAL A 21 -24.86 11.40 12.59
C VAL A 21 -25.91 11.45 11.50
N LYS A 22 -25.47 11.34 10.24
CA LYS A 22 -26.36 11.15 9.10
C LYS A 22 -27.11 9.83 9.24
N ASP A 23 -28.41 9.84 8.90
CA ASP A 23 -29.28 8.67 9.06
C ASP A 23 -28.77 7.44 8.30
N GLY A 24 -28.25 7.63 7.09
CA GLY A 24 -27.66 6.53 6.30
C GLY A 24 -26.46 5.89 6.97
N PHE A 25 -25.59 6.69 7.61
CA PHE A 25 -24.42 6.18 8.32
C PHE A 25 -24.80 5.36 9.55
N ALA A 26 -25.79 5.83 10.33
CA ALA A 26 -26.31 5.07 11.46
C ALA A 26 -26.94 3.74 11.01
N ARG A 27 -27.80 3.76 9.98
CA ARG A 27 -28.56 2.59 9.53
C ARG A 27 -27.71 1.54 8.81
N ASN A 28 -26.73 1.96 8.01
CA ASN A 28 -25.96 1.04 7.16
C ASN A 28 -24.67 0.56 7.81
N TYR A 29 -24.09 1.33 8.73
CA TYR A 29 -22.77 1.03 9.29
C TYR A 29 -22.79 0.85 10.82
N LEU A 30 -23.29 1.82 11.58
CA LEU A 30 -23.15 1.78 13.05
C LEU A 30 -24.07 0.76 13.74
N LEU A 31 -25.35 0.73 13.36
CA LEU A 31 -26.35 -0.16 13.97
C LEU A 31 -26.14 -1.64 13.59
N PRO A 32 -25.91 -2.00 12.30
CA PRO A 32 -25.73 -3.40 11.92
C PRO A 32 -24.46 -4.02 12.52
N ASN A 33 -23.39 -3.24 12.63
CA ASN A 33 -22.12 -3.68 13.22
C ASN A 33 -22.09 -3.57 14.75
N LYS A 34 -23.22 -3.24 15.40
CA LYS A 34 -23.34 -3.10 16.87
C LYS A 34 -22.33 -2.10 17.47
N LYS A 35 -21.94 -1.09 16.70
CA LYS A 35 -21.00 -0.03 17.14
C LYS A 35 -21.69 1.09 17.91
N ALA A 36 -23.01 1.21 17.74
CA ALA A 36 -23.81 2.22 18.41
C ALA A 36 -25.24 1.71 18.67
N LEU A 37 -25.93 2.34 19.62
CA LEU A 37 -27.37 2.19 19.86
C LEU A 37 -28.09 3.48 19.49
N ARG A 38 -29.37 3.38 19.12
CA ARG A 38 -30.20 4.59 18.96
C ARG A 38 -30.34 5.30 20.30
N SER A 39 -30.18 6.62 20.30
CA SER A 39 -30.42 7.49 21.46
C SER A 39 -31.92 7.52 21.81
N ASN A 40 -32.39 6.55 22.61
CA ASN A 40 -33.71 6.56 23.22
C ASN A 40 -33.58 6.31 24.74
N ALA A 41 -34.62 6.63 25.51
CA ALA A 41 -34.56 6.52 26.97
C ALA A 41 -34.36 5.07 27.46
N ALA A 42 -34.89 4.09 26.73
CA ALA A 42 -34.73 2.68 27.05
C ALA A 42 -33.28 2.20 26.86
N ASN A 43 -32.66 2.51 25.72
CA ASN A 43 -31.29 2.13 25.38
C ASN A 43 -30.27 2.86 26.24
N ARG A 44 -30.55 4.08 26.71
CA ARG A 44 -29.71 4.76 27.70
C ARG A 44 -29.61 3.95 28.99
N LYS A 45 -30.75 3.49 29.53
CA LYS A 45 -30.76 2.63 30.74
C LYS A 45 -30.04 1.30 30.49
N VAL A 46 -30.23 0.70 29.33
CA VAL A 46 -29.54 -0.54 28.94
C VAL A 46 -28.03 -0.30 28.82
N PHE A 47 -27.60 0.83 28.28
CA PHE A 47 -26.19 1.19 28.18
C PHE A 47 -25.57 1.38 29.57
N GLU A 48 -26.21 2.14 30.45
CA GLU A 48 -25.75 2.36 31.82
C GLU A 48 -25.61 1.04 32.61
N ALA A 49 -26.61 0.15 32.50
CA ALA A 49 -26.56 -1.16 33.15
C ALA A 49 -25.44 -2.07 32.61
N ASN A 50 -25.10 -1.94 31.33
CA ASN A 50 -24.07 -2.76 30.69
C ASN A 50 -22.71 -2.05 30.57
N ARG A 51 -22.58 -0.82 31.07
CA ARG A 51 -21.42 0.04 30.84
C ARG A 51 -20.12 -0.63 31.30
N ALA A 52 -20.11 -1.14 32.53
CA ALA A 52 -18.95 -1.82 33.10
C ALA A 52 -18.52 -3.04 32.26
N ARG A 53 -19.50 -3.81 31.72
CA ARG A 53 -19.20 -4.94 30.84
C ARG A 53 -18.63 -4.49 29.51
N ILE A 54 -19.22 -3.46 28.89
CA ILE A 54 -18.77 -2.93 27.60
C ILE A 54 -17.34 -2.37 27.71
N GLU A 55 -17.05 -1.64 28.79
CA GLU A 55 -15.71 -1.11 29.07
C GLU A 55 -14.70 -2.24 29.32
N ALA A 56 -15.07 -3.27 30.09
CA ALA A 56 -14.20 -4.43 30.32
C ALA A 56 -13.93 -5.24 29.04
N ASP A 57 -14.96 -5.50 28.23
CA ASP A 57 -14.82 -6.20 26.94
C ASP A 57 -13.93 -5.40 25.97
N ASN A 58 -14.05 -4.06 25.98
CA ASN A 58 -13.22 -3.19 25.16
C ASN A 58 -11.76 -3.21 25.62
N ALA A 59 -11.51 -3.12 26.93
CA ALA A 59 -10.17 -3.20 27.51
C ALA A 59 -9.49 -4.54 27.19
N ALA A 60 -10.23 -5.65 27.26
CA ALA A 60 -9.72 -6.97 26.88
C ALA A 60 -9.31 -7.01 25.41
N ARG A 61 -10.19 -6.56 24.50
CA ARG A 61 -9.89 -6.49 23.06
C ARG A 61 -8.73 -5.55 22.74
N ARG A 62 -8.61 -4.44 23.46
CA ARG A 62 -7.47 -3.53 23.30
C ARG A 62 -6.17 -4.22 23.69
N THR A 63 -6.16 -4.93 24.81
CA THR A 63 -4.99 -5.67 25.29
C THR A 63 -4.57 -6.76 24.30
N ASP A 64 -5.53 -7.48 23.71
CA ASP A 64 -5.24 -8.49 22.69
C ASP A 64 -4.71 -7.85 21.40
N ALA A 65 -5.29 -6.72 20.98
CA ALA A 65 -4.80 -5.97 19.83
C ALA A 65 -3.42 -5.34 20.06
N GLU A 66 -3.08 -4.93 21.28
CA GLU A 66 -1.73 -4.46 21.64
C GLU A 66 -0.70 -5.60 21.54
N LYS A 67 -1.05 -6.82 21.95
CA LYS A 67 -0.19 -8.00 21.77
C LYS A 67 -0.01 -8.33 20.30
N GLU A 68 -1.09 -8.32 19.52
CA GLU A 68 -1.04 -8.53 18.08
C GLU A 68 -0.20 -7.44 17.41
N ALA A 69 -0.37 -6.16 17.78
CA ALA A 69 0.42 -5.05 17.27
C ALA A 69 1.93 -5.26 17.48
N GLY A 70 2.33 -5.87 18.60
CA GLY A 70 3.71 -6.26 18.85
C GLY A 70 4.29 -7.19 17.78
N THR A 71 3.46 -8.02 17.14
CA THR A 71 3.88 -8.91 16.04
C THR A 71 4.02 -8.19 14.70
N PHE A 72 3.40 -7.01 14.55
CA PHE A 72 3.44 -6.23 13.30
C PHE A 72 4.58 -5.21 13.25
N ASN A 73 5.36 -5.06 14.32
CA ASN A 73 6.52 -4.17 14.32
C ASN A 73 7.52 -4.64 13.25
N ASP A 74 7.88 -3.73 12.35
CA ASP A 74 8.81 -3.95 11.23
C ASP A 74 8.39 -4.98 10.18
N VAL A 75 7.10 -5.34 10.10
CA VAL A 75 6.60 -6.20 9.03
C VAL A 75 6.65 -5.47 7.69
N SER A 76 7.46 -6.02 6.77
CA SER A 76 7.52 -5.62 5.36
C SER A 76 6.96 -6.72 4.48
N VAL A 77 5.94 -6.39 3.68
CA VAL A 77 5.32 -7.33 2.75
C VAL A 77 5.77 -7.01 1.33
N THR A 78 6.34 -7.98 0.65
CA THR A 78 6.74 -7.85 -0.76
C THR A 78 5.67 -8.43 -1.68
N LEU A 79 5.16 -7.63 -2.61
CA LEU A 79 4.22 -8.05 -3.64
C LEU A 79 4.84 -7.93 -5.03
N ILE A 80 4.96 -9.07 -5.70
CA ILE A 80 5.45 -9.14 -7.08
C ILE A 80 4.27 -8.99 -8.04
N ARG A 81 4.33 -7.97 -8.90
CA ARG A 81 3.29 -7.68 -9.91
C ARG A 81 3.92 -7.15 -11.21
N GLN A 82 3.28 -7.48 -12.33
CA GLN A 82 3.72 -7.03 -13.65
C GLN A 82 3.56 -5.51 -13.79
N ALA A 83 4.62 -4.84 -14.21
CA ALA A 83 4.67 -3.39 -14.38
C ALA A 83 5.34 -3.01 -15.70
N SER A 84 5.00 -1.84 -16.21
CA SER A 84 5.63 -1.16 -17.34
C SER A 84 7.02 -0.62 -16.97
N ASN A 85 7.85 -0.36 -17.98
CA ASN A 85 9.19 0.24 -17.82
C ASN A 85 9.17 1.63 -17.18
N THR A 86 8.02 2.32 -17.21
CA THR A 86 7.81 3.60 -16.52
C THR A 86 7.36 3.42 -15.06
N GLY A 87 7.41 2.21 -14.52
CA GLY A 87 7.05 1.90 -13.12
C GLY A 87 5.56 1.82 -12.82
N GLN A 88 4.69 1.95 -13.84
CA GLN A 88 3.23 1.80 -13.65
C GLN A 88 2.84 0.32 -13.73
N LEU A 89 2.07 -0.16 -12.76
CA LEU A 89 1.52 -1.50 -12.73
C LEU A 89 0.46 -1.67 -13.81
N TYR A 90 0.44 -2.83 -14.48
CA TYR A 90 -0.64 -3.15 -15.43
C TYR A 90 -1.99 -3.42 -14.72
N GLY A 91 -1.94 -3.67 -13.41
CA GLY A 91 -3.11 -3.80 -12.54
C GLY A 91 -3.06 -2.84 -11.37
N SER A 92 -3.78 -3.17 -10.30
CA SER A 92 -3.72 -2.44 -9.04
C SER A 92 -3.57 -3.40 -7.88
N VAL A 93 -2.74 -3.06 -6.91
CA VAL A 93 -2.72 -3.76 -5.63
C VAL A 93 -3.84 -3.19 -4.77
N ALA A 94 -4.82 -4.04 -4.47
CA ALA A 94 -5.97 -3.70 -3.64
C ALA A 94 -5.79 -4.25 -2.22
N VAL A 95 -6.70 -3.85 -1.33
CA VAL A 95 -6.74 -4.35 0.05
C VAL A 95 -6.76 -5.88 0.13
N ARG A 96 -7.40 -6.55 -0.86
CA ARG A 96 -7.48 -8.01 -0.89
C ARG A 96 -6.09 -8.65 -1.02
N ASP A 97 -5.27 -8.14 -1.92
CA ASP A 97 -3.90 -8.64 -2.14
C ASP A 97 -3.05 -8.47 -0.87
N LEU A 98 -3.19 -7.33 -0.18
CA LEU A 98 -2.46 -7.07 1.07
C LEU A 98 -2.87 -8.03 2.18
N VAL A 99 -4.17 -8.31 2.31
CA VAL A 99 -4.66 -9.28 3.30
C VAL A 99 -4.17 -10.69 2.99
N GLU A 100 -4.24 -11.11 1.72
CA GLU A 100 -3.74 -12.43 1.30
C GLU A 100 -2.24 -12.58 1.62
N ALA A 101 -1.44 -11.56 1.35
CA ALA A 101 -0.01 -11.56 1.65
C ALA A 101 0.27 -11.58 3.17
N LEU A 102 -0.41 -10.74 3.95
CA LEU A 102 -0.27 -10.74 5.42
C LEU A 102 -0.68 -12.07 6.06
N VAL A 103 -1.72 -12.72 5.53
CA VAL A 103 -2.16 -14.04 5.99
C VAL A 103 -1.16 -15.13 5.63
N ALA A 104 -0.50 -15.02 4.47
CA ALA A 104 0.58 -15.93 4.09
C ALA A 104 1.79 -15.82 5.05
N ASP A 105 2.07 -14.60 5.53
CA ASP A 105 3.12 -14.33 6.52
C ASP A 105 2.71 -14.72 7.97
N GLY A 106 1.51 -15.28 8.15
CA GLY A 106 1.01 -15.78 9.44
C GLY A 106 0.21 -14.76 10.26
N HIS A 107 0.00 -13.55 9.74
CA HIS A 107 -0.78 -12.51 10.41
C HIS A 107 -2.26 -12.60 10.04
N LYS A 108 -3.12 -12.78 11.04
CA LYS A 108 -4.58 -12.85 10.84
C LYS A 108 -5.19 -11.46 10.73
N VAL A 109 -5.18 -10.88 9.53
CA VAL A 109 -5.78 -9.58 9.25
C VAL A 109 -7.04 -9.72 8.40
N THR A 110 -8.03 -8.87 8.65
CA THR A 110 -9.26 -8.79 7.83
C THR A 110 -9.27 -7.56 6.94
N LYS A 111 -10.02 -7.61 5.84
CA LYS A 111 -10.16 -6.49 4.88
C LYS A 111 -10.58 -5.17 5.53
N SER A 112 -11.39 -5.23 6.59
CA SER A 112 -11.89 -4.04 7.29
C SER A 112 -10.83 -3.34 8.16
N GLN A 113 -9.74 -4.04 8.49
CA GLN A 113 -8.66 -3.52 9.33
C GLN A 113 -7.59 -2.79 8.50
N VAL A 114 -7.44 -3.11 7.21
CA VAL A 114 -6.46 -2.45 6.35
C VAL A 114 -7.04 -1.15 5.80
N VAL A 115 -6.39 -0.03 6.10
CA VAL A 115 -6.80 1.30 5.67
C VAL A 115 -5.97 1.68 4.45
N LEU A 116 -6.60 1.65 3.28
CA LEU A 116 -6.00 2.05 2.01
C LEU A 116 -6.94 3.03 1.29
N ASP A 117 -6.53 4.29 1.18
CA ASP A 117 -7.35 5.34 0.56
C ASP A 117 -7.47 5.16 -0.96
N LYS A 118 -6.38 4.75 -1.61
CA LYS A 118 -6.31 4.54 -3.06
C LYS A 118 -5.56 3.24 -3.37
N PRO A 119 -6.02 2.44 -4.34
CA PRO A 119 -5.27 1.28 -4.81
C PRO A 119 -3.89 1.69 -5.32
N ILE A 120 -2.88 0.87 -5.05
CA ILE A 120 -1.50 1.13 -5.48
C ILE A 120 -1.38 0.76 -6.97
N LYS A 121 -0.84 1.68 -7.77
CA LYS A 121 -0.73 1.56 -9.24
C LYS A 121 0.69 1.74 -9.77
N ALA A 122 1.67 2.01 -8.91
CA ALA A 122 3.06 2.11 -9.30
C ALA A 122 3.92 1.24 -8.39
N ILE A 123 5.06 0.79 -8.90
CA ILE A 123 6.08 0.09 -8.11
C ILE A 123 6.67 1.04 -7.07
N GLY A 124 7.24 0.48 -6.00
CA GLY A 124 7.87 1.21 -4.91
C GLY A 124 7.41 0.77 -3.52
N VAL A 125 7.93 1.47 -2.51
CA VAL A 125 7.65 1.19 -1.10
C VAL A 125 6.56 2.13 -0.59
N TYR A 126 5.49 1.55 -0.07
CA TYR A 126 4.33 2.26 0.46
C TYR A 126 4.13 1.94 1.94
N GLU A 127 3.80 2.96 2.74
CA GLU A 127 3.37 2.76 4.11
C GLU A 127 1.85 2.63 4.17
N VAL A 128 1.36 1.49 4.67
CA VAL A 128 -0.06 1.20 4.80
C VAL A 128 -0.43 1.06 6.27
N ARG A 129 -1.50 1.72 6.69
CA ARG A 129 -1.99 1.66 8.06
C ARG A 129 -2.94 0.47 8.24
N VAL A 130 -2.66 -0.36 9.23
CA VAL A 130 -3.53 -1.46 9.67
C VAL A 130 -4.11 -1.12 11.04
N GLN A 131 -5.42 -0.99 11.11
CA GLN A 131 -6.18 -0.71 12.32
C GLN A 131 -6.67 -2.02 12.93
N LEU A 132 -5.92 -2.56 13.90
CA LEU A 132 -6.29 -3.79 14.62
C LEU A 132 -7.46 -3.54 15.57
N HIS A 133 -7.43 -2.39 16.25
CA HIS A 133 -8.46 -1.93 17.17
C HIS A 133 -8.68 -0.41 16.98
N PRO A 134 -9.83 0.17 17.35
CA PRO A 134 -10.06 1.62 17.25
C PRO A 134 -9.03 2.51 17.97
N GLU A 135 -8.28 1.95 18.92
CA GLU A 135 -7.20 2.64 19.66
C GLU A 135 -5.79 2.15 19.28
N VAL A 136 -5.68 1.05 18.53
CA VAL A 136 -4.40 0.41 18.21
C VAL A 136 -4.29 0.28 16.69
N SER A 137 -3.36 1.03 16.12
CA SER A 137 -3.04 0.95 14.70
C SER A 137 -1.55 0.83 14.50
N VAL A 138 -1.16 0.01 13.54
CA VAL A 138 0.23 -0.22 13.15
C VAL A 138 0.43 0.20 11.71
N THR A 139 1.61 0.67 11.37
CA THR A 139 2.01 0.97 9.99
C THR A 139 2.89 -0.16 9.50
N ILE A 140 2.54 -0.75 8.36
CA ILE A 140 3.33 -1.78 7.68
C ILE A 140 3.95 -1.21 6.41
N LYS A 141 5.12 -1.72 6.03
CA LYS A 141 5.76 -1.38 4.76
C LYS A 141 5.33 -2.38 3.70
N VAL A 142 4.85 -1.88 2.58
CA VAL A 142 4.42 -2.68 1.42
C VAL A 142 5.37 -2.36 0.28
N ASN A 143 6.20 -3.32 -0.09
CA ASN A 143 7.11 -3.20 -1.20
C ASN A 143 6.50 -3.83 -2.46
N VAL A 144 6.31 -3.05 -3.51
CA VAL A 144 5.72 -3.53 -4.77
C VAL A 144 6.77 -3.49 -5.88
N ALA A 145 7.16 -4.65 -6.39
CA ALA A 145 8.25 -4.81 -7.35
C ALA A 145 7.85 -5.69 -8.56
N ARG A 146 8.63 -5.63 -9.65
CA ARG A 146 8.41 -6.49 -10.83
C ARG A 146 9.07 -7.86 -10.67
N SER A 147 10.22 -7.90 -9.99
CA SER A 147 10.98 -9.12 -9.72
C SER A 147 11.41 -9.19 -8.24
N PRO A 148 11.78 -10.39 -7.74
CA PRO A 148 12.33 -10.55 -6.39
C PRO A 148 13.62 -9.72 -6.19
N GLU A 149 14.49 -9.69 -7.19
CA GLU A 149 15.77 -8.96 -7.14
C GLU A 149 15.56 -7.44 -7.01
N GLU A 150 14.58 -6.89 -7.73
CA GLU A 150 14.19 -5.48 -7.59
C GLU A 150 13.61 -5.19 -6.20
N ALA A 151 12.87 -6.14 -5.61
CA ALA A 151 12.32 -5.96 -4.28
C ALA A 151 13.43 -5.83 -3.22
N ASP A 152 14.50 -6.62 -3.33
CA ASP A 152 15.65 -6.55 -2.44
C ASP A 152 16.40 -5.22 -2.60
N MET A 153 16.59 -4.74 -3.84
CA MET A 153 17.19 -3.43 -4.10
C MET A 153 16.36 -2.28 -3.54
N GLN A 154 15.03 -2.34 -3.69
CA GLN A 154 14.11 -1.35 -3.11
C GLN A 154 14.13 -1.37 -1.57
N ALA A 155 14.26 -2.56 -0.97
CA ALA A 155 14.38 -2.70 0.49
C ALA A 155 15.69 -2.09 1.03
N GLN A 156 16.76 -2.11 0.23
CA GLN A 156 18.05 -1.47 0.55
C GLN A 156 18.08 0.04 0.27
N GLY A 157 16.98 0.61 -0.24
CA GLY A 157 16.86 2.05 -0.52
C GLY A 157 17.46 2.48 -1.86
N VAL A 158 17.75 1.54 -2.76
CA VAL A 158 18.18 1.83 -4.12
C VAL A 158 16.96 2.11 -4.98
N ASP A 159 16.85 3.33 -5.50
CA ASP A 159 15.78 3.71 -6.40
C ASP A 159 16.06 3.13 -7.80
N VAL A 160 15.56 1.93 -8.04
CA VAL A 160 15.74 1.16 -9.29
C VAL A 160 15.35 1.97 -10.53
N MET A 161 14.41 2.91 -10.39
CA MET A 161 13.97 3.78 -11.48
C MET A 161 15.03 4.83 -11.84
N ALA A 162 15.76 5.37 -10.86
CA ALA A 162 16.83 6.33 -11.10
C ALA A 162 18.01 5.66 -11.82
N GLN A 163 18.35 4.43 -11.42
CA GLN A 163 19.44 3.66 -12.02
C GLN A 163 19.15 3.28 -13.49
N MET A 164 17.93 2.82 -13.79
CA MET A 164 17.50 2.54 -15.16
C MET A 164 17.43 3.81 -16.05
N PHE A 165 17.11 4.97 -15.47
CA PHE A 165 17.08 6.24 -16.21
C PHE A 165 18.48 6.78 -16.52
N GLU A 166 19.48 6.55 -15.65
CA GLU A 166 20.87 6.89 -15.92
C GLU A 166 21.46 6.01 -17.03
N GLU A 167 21.28 4.68 -16.96
CA GLU A 167 21.74 3.76 -18.01
C GLU A 167 21.03 3.98 -19.37
N GLY A 168 19.76 4.44 -19.36
CA GLY A 168 19.01 4.76 -20.57
C GLY A 168 19.46 6.04 -21.27
N ARG A 169 20.12 6.97 -20.58
CA ARG A 169 20.70 8.18 -21.21
C ARG A 169 21.91 7.85 -22.06
N ASP A 170 22.73 6.90 -21.62
CA ASP A 170 23.96 6.52 -22.32
C ASP A 170 23.66 5.77 -23.63
N THR A 171 22.48 5.16 -23.76
CA THR A 171 22.05 4.40 -24.95
C THR A 171 21.19 5.20 -25.94
N THR A 172 20.63 6.34 -25.53
CA THR A 172 19.75 7.18 -26.37
C THR A 172 20.41 8.45 -26.89
N GLY A 173 21.68 8.68 -26.55
CA GLY A 173 22.52 9.71 -27.15
C GLY A 173 22.91 9.36 -28.58
N PHE A 174 21.98 9.43 -29.53
CA PHE A 174 22.33 9.65 -30.93
C PHE A 174 22.91 11.07 -31.02
N VAL A 175 24.21 11.19 -30.74
CA VAL A 175 24.95 12.41 -31.04
C VAL A 175 25.20 12.35 -32.54
N GLU A 176 24.27 12.90 -33.32
CA GLU A 176 24.56 13.24 -34.71
C GLU A 176 25.67 14.30 -34.64
N ASP A 177 26.91 13.92 -34.99
CA ASP A 177 28.04 14.84 -35.05
C ASP A 177 27.64 15.99 -35.98
N TYR A 178 27.37 17.16 -35.39
CA TYR A 178 26.96 18.34 -36.13
C TYR A 178 28.15 18.85 -36.95
N ASP A 179 28.17 18.58 -38.25
CA ASP A 179 29.13 19.15 -39.19
C ASP A 179 28.71 20.57 -39.57
N PRO A 180 29.43 21.62 -39.13
CA PRO A 180 29.09 23.01 -39.40
C PRO A 180 29.27 23.41 -40.88
N ASN A 181 29.83 22.55 -41.73
CA ASN A 181 30.02 22.80 -43.17
C ASN A 181 28.99 22.10 -44.07
N ALA A 182 27.98 21.42 -43.54
CA ALA A 182 26.95 20.78 -44.35
C ALA A 182 26.04 21.83 -45.05
N GLU A 183 25.88 21.70 -46.38
CA GLU A 183 25.01 22.59 -47.16
C GLU A 183 23.52 22.38 -46.81
N PRO A 184 22.71 23.45 -46.74
CA PRO A 184 21.31 23.35 -46.34
C PRO A 184 20.49 22.55 -47.38
N GLY A 185 20.08 21.34 -47.00
CA GLY A 185 19.22 20.46 -47.80
C GLY A 185 19.83 19.10 -48.17
N ALA A 186 21.08 18.82 -47.81
CA ALA A 186 21.66 17.49 -47.97
C ALA A 186 21.24 16.57 -46.82
N THR A 187 20.51 15.50 -47.11
CA THR A 187 20.36 14.38 -46.17
C THR A 187 21.66 13.60 -46.14
N ALA A 188 22.21 13.35 -44.94
CA ALA A 188 23.40 12.54 -44.77
C ALA A 188 23.24 11.19 -45.49
N GLU A 189 24.21 10.82 -46.34
CA GLU A 189 24.22 9.50 -46.95
C GLU A 189 24.24 8.45 -45.84
N VAL A 190 23.22 7.59 -45.82
CA VAL A 190 23.13 6.45 -44.90
C VAL A 190 24.31 5.54 -45.22
N ARG A 191 25.35 5.59 -44.40
CA ARG A 191 26.42 4.61 -44.44
C ARG A 191 25.81 3.32 -43.86
N GLU A 192 25.52 2.35 -44.74
CA GLU A 192 25.23 0.99 -44.29
C GLU A 192 26.43 0.49 -43.49
N GLU A 193 26.30 0.43 -42.17
CA GLU A 193 27.20 -0.35 -41.34
C GLU A 193 27.03 -1.82 -41.70
N ALA A 194 28.08 -2.38 -42.31
CA ALA A 194 28.20 -3.81 -42.53
C ALA A 194 28.09 -4.56 -41.19
N PRO A 195 27.47 -5.74 -41.15
CA PRO A 195 27.34 -6.51 -39.92
C PRO A 195 28.74 -6.86 -39.39
N ALA A 196 28.94 -6.62 -38.10
CA ALA A 196 30.16 -6.96 -37.38
C ALA A 196 30.50 -8.45 -37.58
N ALA A 197 31.68 -8.71 -38.13
CA ALA A 197 32.27 -10.03 -38.18
C ALA A 197 32.55 -10.50 -36.76
N ASP A 198 31.92 -11.61 -36.38
CA ASP A 198 32.34 -12.49 -35.30
C ASP A 198 33.59 -13.24 -35.77
N GLU A 199 34.76 -12.90 -35.23
CA GLU A 199 36.01 -13.66 -35.30
C GLU A 199 37.06 -12.92 -34.45
N GLY A 200 37.72 -13.48 -33.44
CA GLY A 200 37.73 -14.85 -32.93
C GLY A 200 38.85 -14.96 -31.89
N GLU A 201 38.94 -16.08 -31.17
CA GLU A 201 40.21 -16.47 -30.55
C GLU A 201 40.31 -17.99 -30.44
N THR A 202 40.98 -18.58 -31.42
CA THR A 202 41.72 -19.83 -31.27
C THR A 202 43.21 -19.49 -31.35
N ALA A 203 43.97 -19.80 -30.29
CA ALA A 203 45.42 -19.90 -30.34
C ALA A 203 45.87 -21.18 -29.63
N GLU A 204 46.53 -22.06 -30.40
CA GLU A 204 47.24 -23.27 -29.98
C GLU A 204 48.42 -22.97 -29.05
N GLY A 205 48.73 -23.93 -28.19
CA GLY A 205 49.96 -24.07 -27.41
C GLY A 205 49.94 -25.33 -26.57
#